data_AF-A0A7X9MPT1-F1
#
_entry.id   AF-A0A7X9MPT1-F1
#
_cell.length_a   1.000
_cell.length_b   1.000
_cell.length_c   1.000
_cell.angle_alpha   90.00
_cell.angle_beta   90.00
_cell.angle_gamma   90.00
#
_symmetry.space_group_name_H-M   'P 1'
#
loop_
_entity.id
_entity.type
_entity.pdbx_description
1 polymer ?
#
loop_
_entity_poly.entity_id
_entity_poly.type
_entity_poly.pdbx_seq_one_letter_code
_entity_poly.pdbx_strand_id
1 'polypeptide(L)'
;MKLIGPFMMIVGICCIGFSLFEFFTLEFFEEPQYFWLFFVGAPLIFFGFVLTGVGNFKKLKDLNNEVIREQMAAASQGWEEGQLKAEAYCSNCGHPVRRSSNFCSDCGTSLQM
;
A
#
# COMPACT_ATOMS: atom_id res chain seq x y z
N MET A 1 -14.46 8.49 20.21
CA MET A 1 -14.45 7.05 19.83
C MET A 1 -13.12 6.57 19.24
N LYS A 2 -12.32 7.40 18.54
CA LYS A 2 -11.01 7.03 17.97
C LYS A 2 -9.93 6.57 18.97
N LEU A 3 -10.11 6.88 20.27
CA LEU A 3 -9.18 6.55 21.34
C LEU A 3 -9.50 5.22 22.05
N ILE A 4 -10.74 4.74 21.94
CA ILE A 4 -11.19 3.49 22.60
C ILE A 4 -10.61 2.25 21.92
N GLY A 5 -10.44 2.26 20.59
CA GLY A 5 -9.84 1.16 19.84
C GLY A 5 -8.40 0.85 20.23
N PRO A 6 -7.47 1.84 20.20
CA PRO A 6 -6.09 1.65 20.64
C PRO A 6 -6.00 1.23 22.11
N PHE A 7 -6.86 1.77 22.97
CA PHE A 7 -6.87 1.45 24.39
C PHE A 7 -7.30 -0.01 24.65
N MET A 8 -8.37 -0.49 24.01
CA MET A 8 -8.77 -1.91 24.07
C MET A 8 -7.68 -2.85 23.53
N MET A 9 -6.95 -2.42 22.49
CA MET A 9 -5.88 -3.22 21.90
C MET A 9 -4.69 -3.37 22.86
N ILE A 10 -4.29 -2.28 23.54
CA ILE A 10 -3.21 -2.30 24.54
C ILE A 10 -3.60 -3.20 25.73
N VAL A 11 -4.83 -3.06 26.24
CA VAL A 11 -5.33 -3.89 27.35
C VAL A 11 -5.32 -5.37 26.98
N GLY A 12 -5.79 -5.73 25.78
CA GLY A 12 -5.76 -7.11 25.29
C GLY A 12 -4.34 -7.67 25.16
N ILE A 13 -3.40 -6.89 24.65
CA ILE A 13 -1.99 -7.29 24.51
C ILE A 13 -1.35 -7.50 25.90
N CYS A 14 -1.62 -6.62 26.86
CA CYS A 14 -1.13 -6.77 28.24
C CYS A 14 -1.67 -8.04 28.90
N CYS A 15 -2.97 -8.35 28.72
CA CYS A 15 -3.56 -9.59 29.23
C CYS A 15 -2.91 -10.84 28.61
N ILE A 16 -2.69 -10.85 27.29
CA ILE A 16 -2.00 -11.97 26.63
C ILE A 16 -0.55 -12.09 27.10
N GLY A 17 0.17 -10.98 27.21
CA GLY A 17 1.55 -10.96 27.70
C GLY A 17 1.68 -11.54 29.12
N PHE A 18 0.76 -11.20 30.01
CA PHE A 18 0.72 -11.77 31.37
C PHE A 18 0.44 -13.28 31.37
N SER A 19 -0.50 -13.73 30.51
CA SER A 19 -0.80 -15.17 30.37
C SER A 19 0.37 -15.98 29.82
N LEU A 20 1.12 -15.41 28.87
CA LEU A 20 2.31 -16.05 28.31
C LEU A 20 3.46 -16.07 29.34
N PHE A 21 3.66 -14.96 30.07
CA PHE A 21 4.70 -14.88 31.09
C PHE A 21 4.53 -15.97 32.17
N GLU A 22 3.31 -16.17 32.67
CA GLU A 22 3.05 -17.27 33.60
C GLU A 22 3.25 -18.65 32.96
N PHE A 23 2.75 -18.87 31.75
CA PHE A 23 2.91 -20.14 31.04
C PHE A 23 4.38 -20.54 30.83
N PHE A 24 5.26 -19.57 30.58
CA PHE A 24 6.70 -19.80 30.41
C PHE A 24 7.49 -19.84 31.73
N THR A 25 6.90 -19.40 32.85
CA THR A 25 7.56 -19.34 34.17
C THR A 25 7.15 -20.50 35.09
N LEU A 26 6.04 -21.19 34.81
CA LEU A 26 5.58 -22.36 35.57
C LEU A 26 6.41 -23.61 35.23
N GLU A 27 6.91 -24.32 36.26
CA GLU A 27 7.49 -25.65 36.09
C GLU A 27 6.40 -26.65 35.63
N PHE A 28 6.80 -27.66 34.85
CA PHE A 28 5.96 -28.60 34.07
C PHE A 28 4.76 -29.29 34.78
N PHE A 29 4.55 -29.08 36.08
CA PHE A 29 3.53 -29.74 36.91
C PHE A 29 2.55 -28.79 37.60
N GLU A 30 2.58 -27.48 37.34
CA GLU A 30 1.68 -26.51 37.96
C GLU A 30 0.68 -25.97 36.92
N GLU A 31 -0.62 -26.15 37.19
CA GLU A 31 -1.68 -25.91 36.20
C GLU A 31 -1.93 -24.41 35.96
N PRO A 32 -1.86 -23.92 34.72
CA PRO A 32 -1.99 -22.50 34.43
C PRO A 32 -3.43 -22.02 34.62
N GLN A 33 -3.66 -21.26 35.69
CA GLN A 33 -4.99 -20.75 36.07
C GLN A 33 -5.51 -19.66 35.11
N TYR A 34 -4.61 -18.96 34.41
CA TYR A 34 -4.95 -17.87 33.48
C TYR A 34 -4.87 -18.27 32.00
N PHE A 35 -4.75 -19.56 31.70
CA PHE A 35 -4.80 -20.07 30.33
C PHE A 35 -6.04 -19.59 29.56
N TRP A 36 -7.19 -19.52 30.24
CA TRP A 36 -8.46 -19.05 29.66
C TRP A 36 -8.44 -17.57 29.24
N LEU A 37 -7.54 -16.77 29.81
CA LEU A 37 -7.35 -15.36 29.47
C LEU A 37 -6.84 -15.19 28.04
N PHE A 38 -6.19 -16.21 27.45
CA PHE A 38 -5.80 -16.20 26.05
C PHE A 38 -7.02 -16.25 25.12
N PHE A 39 -8.01 -17.09 25.45
CA PHE A 39 -9.27 -17.20 24.72
C PHE A 39 -10.18 -15.98 24.86
N VAL A 40 -10.02 -15.19 25.94
CA VAL A 40 -10.74 -13.93 26.12
C VAL A 40 -9.96 -12.75 25.51
N GLY A 41 -8.64 -12.77 25.61
CA GLY A 41 -7.75 -11.72 25.09
C GLY A 41 -7.73 -11.69 23.56
N ALA A 42 -7.67 -12.84 22.89
CA ALA A 42 -7.67 -12.93 21.43
C ALA A 42 -8.91 -12.27 20.77
N PRO A 43 -10.16 -12.58 21.15
CA PRO A 43 -11.33 -11.88 20.60
C PRO A 43 -11.36 -10.41 21.01
N LEU A 44 -10.91 -10.04 22.22
CA LEU A 44 -10.85 -8.64 22.64
C LEU A 44 -9.91 -7.80 21.73
N ILE A 45 -8.73 -8.33 21.40
CA ILE A 45 -7.79 -7.71 20.46
C ILE A 45 -8.40 -7.69 19.05
N PHE A 46 -9.03 -8.78 18.61
CA PHE A 46 -9.66 -8.84 17.29
C PHE A 46 -10.75 -7.77 17.14
N PHE A 47 -11.67 -7.66 18.11
CA PHE A 47 -12.67 -6.61 18.12
C PHE A 47 -12.06 -5.21 18.22
N GLY A 48 -11.01 -5.03 19.03
CA GLY A 48 -10.26 -3.77 19.11
C GLY A 48 -9.61 -3.37 17.77
N PHE A 49 -9.05 -4.33 17.04
CA PHE A 49 -8.46 -4.13 15.72
C PHE A 49 -9.53 -3.78 14.68
N VAL A 50 -10.64 -4.52 14.65
CA VAL A 50 -11.74 -4.25 13.72
C VAL A 50 -12.34 -2.86 13.95
N LEU A 51 -12.60 -2.48 15.21
CA LEU A 51 -13.13 -1.16 15.54
C LEU A 51 -12.17 -0.02 15.19
N THR A 52 -10.86 -0.25 15.33
CA THR A 52 -9.82 0.71 14.91
C THR A 52 -9.75 0.81 13.38
N GLY A 53 -9.87 -0.32 12.68
CA GLY A 53 -9.89 -0.40 11.22
C GLY A 53 -11.09 0.34 10.61
N VAL A 54 -12.30 0.08 11.10
CA VAL A 54 -13.53 0.71 10.60
C VAL A 54 -13.52 2.24 10.77
N GLY A 55 -12.98 2.75 11.88
CA GLY A 55 -12.88 4.19 12.13
C GLY A 55 -11.91 4.93 11.19
N ASN A 56 -10.85 4.25 10.75
CA ASN A 56 -9.84 4.82 9.87
C ASN A 56 -10.13 4.54 8.39
N PHE A 57 -10.96 3.55 8.07
CA PHE A 57 -11.26 3.12 6.69
C PHE A 57 -11.77 4.24 5.79
N LYS A 58 -12.60 5.15 6.33
CA LYS A 58 -13.11 6.29 5.54
C LYS A 58 -11.97 7.22 5.10
N LYS A 59 -11.07 7.57 6.03
CA LYS A 59 -9.92 8.43 5.74
C LYS A 59 -8.92 7.75 4.80
N LEU A 60 -8.70 6.44 4.94
CA LEU A 60 -7.88 5.68 4.00
C LEU A 60 -8.49 5.64 2.60
N LYS A 61 -9.81 5.47 2.48
CA LYS A 61 -10.48 5.44 1.16
C LYS A 61 -10.37 6.78 0.45
N ASP A 62 -10.58 7.87 1.19
CA ASP A 62 -10.51 9.22 0.65
C ASP A 62 -9.06 9.54 0.22
N LEU A 63 -8.06 9.25 1.05
CA LEU A 63 -6.64 9.42 0.70
C LEU A 63 -6.23 8.54 -0.48
N ASN A 64 -6.68 7.28 -0.54
CA ASN A 64 -6.37 6.37 -1.64
C ASN A 64 -6.95 6.87 -2.97
N ASN A 65 -8.17 7.43 -2.96
CA ASN A 65 -8.75 8.02 -4.17
C ASN A 65 -8.00 9.27 -4.64
N GLU A 66 -7.53 10.12 -3.72
CA GLU A 66 -6.69 11.27 -4.04
C GLU A 66 -5.35 10.83 -4.65
N VAL A 67 -4.66 9.88 -4.00
CA VAL A 67 -3.40 9.33 -4.51
C VAL A 67 -3.59 8.69 -5.88
N ILE A 68 -4.64 7.89 -6.10
CA ILE A 68 -4.91 7.29 -7.42
C ILE A 68 -5.08 8.36 -8.50
N ARG A 69 -5.76 9.47 -8.19
CA ARG A 69 -5.92 10.58 -9.14
C ARG A 69 -4.59 11.25 -9.48
N GLU A 70 -3.77 11.52 -8.47
CA GLU A 70 -2.44 12.11 -8.67
C GLU A 70 -1.52 11.17 -9.44
N GLN A 71 -1.54 9.87 -9.12
CA GLN A 71 -0.78 8.84 -9.83
C GLN A 71 -1.19 8.76 -11.30
N MET A 72 -2.49 8.82 -11.60
CA MET A 72 -2.98 8.84 -12.99
C MET A 72 -2.51 10.09 -13.75
N ALA A 73 -2.53 11.26 -13.10
CA ALA A 73 -2.06 12.51 -13.72
C ALA A 73 -0.53 12.53 -13.95
N ALA A 74 0.24 12.01 -13.00
CA ALA A 74 1.70 11.88 -13.16
C ALA A 74 2.05 10.80 -14.22
N ALA A 75 1.29 9.70 -14.27
CA ALA A 75 1.48 8.66 -15.26
C ALA A 75 1.20 9.14 -16.69
N SER A 76 0.18 9.99 -16.91
CA SER A 76 -0.05 10.56 -18.23
C SER A 76 1.09 11.47 -18.68
N GLN A 77 1.65 12.28 -17.77
CA GLN A 77 2.82 13.11 -18.06
C GLN A 77 4.05 12.28 -18.39
N GLY A 78 4.31 11.20 -17.63
CA GLY A 78 5.40 10.28 -17.92
C GLY A 78 5.25 9.55 -19.27
N TRP A 79 4.03 9.29 -19.70
CA TRP A 79 3.76 8.74 -21.04
C TRP A 79 3.98 9.78 -22.16
N GLU A 80 3.56 11.03 -21.99
CA GLU A 80 3.84 12.10 -22.96
C GLU A 80 5.34 12.39 -23.07
N GLU A 81 6.06 12.52 -21.95
CA GLU A 81 7.51 12.69 -21.96
C GLU A 81 8.23 11.48 -22.55
N GLY A 82 7.74 10.27 -22.26
CA GLY A 82 8.23 9.04 -22.87
C GLY A 82 8.02 9.01 -24.40
N GLN A 83 6.91 9.55 -24.89
CA GLN A 83 6.62 9.66 -26.33
C GLN A 83 7.42 10.77 -27.02
N LEU A 84 7.55 11.95 -26.39
CA LEU A 84 8.37 13.06 -26.89
C LEU A 84 9.86 12.71 -26.91
N LYS A 85 10.37 12.04 -25.87
CA LYS A 85 11.76 11.54 -25.84
C LYS A 85 11.96 10.30 -26.72
N ALA A 86 10.86 9.67 -27.15
CA ALA A 86 10.84 8.65 -28.18
C ALA A 86 10.69 9.24 -29.59
N GLU A 87 10.85 10.55 -29.77
CA GLU A 87 11.10 11.13 -31.09
C GLU A 87 12.54 10.76 -31.52
N ALA A 88 12.66 10.08 -32.65
CA ALA A 88 13.93 9.77 -33.29
C ALA A 88 14.27 10.89 -34.29
N TYR A 89 15.54 11.19 -34.49
CA TYR A 89 15.95 12.18 -35.48
C TYR A 89 16.10 11.51 -36.85
N CYS A 90 15.62 12.17 -37.91
CA CYS A 90 15.81 11.67 -39.28
C CYS A 90 17.31 11.70 -39.65
N SER A 91 17.85 10.60 -40.16
CA SER A 91 19.24 10.50 -40.60
C SER A 91 19.56 11.30 -41.88
N ASN A 92 18.54 11.69 -42.66
CA ASN A 92 18.72 12.44 -43.91
C ASN A 92 18.64 13.97 -43.70
N CYS A 93 17.63 14.47 -42.96
CA CYS A 93 17.42 15.91 -42.78
C CYS A 93 17.65 16.43 -41.35
N GLY A 94 17.82 15.55 -40.36
CA GLY A 94 18.03 15.94 -38.96
C GLY A 94 16.77 16.41 -38.22
N HIS A 95 15.60 16.43 -38.86
CA HIS A 95 14.35 16.83 -38.21
C HIS A 95 13.87 15.75 -37.22
N PRO A 96 13.26 16.09 -36.07
CA PRO A 96 12.62 15.12 -35.19
C PRO A 96 11.45 14.43 -35.89
N VAL A 97 11.37 13.12 -35.73
CA VAL A 97 10.35 12.25 -36.30
C VAL A 97 9.86 11.26 -35.25
N ARG A 98 8.55 11.04 -35.18
CA ARG A 98 7.97 10.06 -34.25
C ARG A 98 8.38 8.64 -34.67
N ARG A 99 8.85 7.82 -33.73
CA ARG A 99 9.22 6.40 -33.99
C ARG A 99 8.10 5.54 -34.57
N SER A 100 6.84 5.97 -34.50
CA SER A 100 5.70 5.28 -35.09
C SER A 100 5.40 5.68 -36.55
N SER A 101 6.20 6.56 -37.16
CA SER A 101 5.98 7.04 -38.53
C SER A 101 6.93 6.37 -39.53
N ASN A 102 6.38 5.88 -40.64
CA ASN A 102 7.13 5.17 -41.69
C ASN A 102 7.89 6.11 -42.64
N PHE A 103 7.57 7.40 -42.63
CA PHE A 103 8.14 8.41 -43.53
C PHE A 103 8.41 9.71 -42.76
N CYS A 104 9.48 10.41 -43.12
CA CYS A 104 9.75 11.74 -42.60
C CYS A 104 8.79 12.77 -43.23
N SER A 105 8.11 13.56 -42.39
CA SER A 105 7.15 14.59 -42.80
C SER A 105 7.76 15.76 -43.57
N ASP A 106 9.08 15.93 -43.49
CA ASP A 106 9.78 17.12 -44.01
C ASP A 106 10.54 16.82 -45.31
N CYS A 107 11.30 15.70 -45.32
CA CYS A 107 12.09 15.30 -46.50
C CYS A 107 11.49 14.14 -47.30
N GLY A 108 10.38 13.55 -46.84
CA GLY A 108 9.71 12.42 -47.51
C GLY A 108 10.48 11.10 -47.52
N THR A 109 11.64 11.02 -46.85
CA THR A 109 12.46 9.81 -46.82
C THR A 109 11.80 8.72 -45.98
N SER A 110 11.78 7.48 -46.46
CA SER A 110 11.26 6.33 -45.70
C SER A 110 12.17 6.03 -44.51
N LEU A 111 11.60 6.02 -43.32
CA LEU A 111 12.27 5.57 -42.11
C LEU A 111 12.10 4.05 -42.06
N GLN A 112 13.01 3.33 -42.71
CA GLN A 112 13.12 1.89 -42.52
C GLN A 112 13.70 1.67 -41.12
N MET A 113 12.86 1.16 -40.23
CA MET A 113 13.24 0.73 -38.90
C MET A 113 13.97 -0.61 -38.97
#